data_AF-A0A1V6U0I5-F1
#
_entry.id   AF-A0A1V6U0I5-F1
#
_cell.length_a   1.000
_cell.length_b   1.000
_cell.length_c   1.000
_cell.angle_alpha   90.00
_cell.angle_beta   90.00
_cell.angle_gamma   90.00
#
_symmetry.space_group_name_H-M   'P 1'
#
loop_
_entity.id
_entity.type
_entity.pdbx_description
1 polymer ?
#
loop_
_entity_poly.entity_id
_entity_poly.type
_entity_poly.pdbx_seq_one_letter_code
_entity_poly.pdbx_strand_id
1 'polypeptide(L)'
;MSYYLPFVLMNSVGLSDSMARLLTACNATSYFIFSCAAAAVVEKVGRRGLMMMSGSGQLISFLVITILLALAEKDKIYATASVAFFFLFHIAFGMGMLGVPWLYPTEINSLPMRTKGAAVSTATNWITNFAIVEITPIGIQSIGWKFWIVWTVLNAVFLPVIYFLYPETANRTLEDMDAYYRSNPPLIVAGDPDAICTKRPAQYIYHEDEEIQRNVKVAVSGNAGYAEHVD
;
A
#
# COMPACT_ATOMS: atom_id res chain seq x y z
N MET A 1 -6.51 -13.47 3.15
CA MET A 1 -7.95 -13.26 3.36
C MET A 1 -8.82 -13.85 2.25
N SER A 2 -8.47 -13.68 0.97
CA SER A 2 -9.25 -14.23 -0.16
C SER A 2 -9.48 -15.74 -0.09
N TYR A 3 -8.52 -16.51 0.44
CA TYR A 3 -8.64 -17.96 0.64
C TYR A 3 -9.76 -18.38 1.60
N TYR A 4 -10.07 -17.55 2.61
CA TYR A 4 -11.07 -17.84 3.63
C TYR A 4 -12.37 -17.08 3.42
N LEU A 5 -12.50 -16.26 2.38
CA LEU A 5 -13.72 -15.51 2.11
C LEU A 5 -14.98 -16.40 2.03
N PRO A 6 -14.98 -17.54 1.31
CA PRO A 6 -16.15 -18.43 1.32
C PRO A 6 -16.37 -19.06 2.70
N PHE A 7 -15.32 -19.46 3.41
CA PHE A 7 -15.41 -20.01 4.77
C PHE A 7 -15.99 -19.00 5.77
N VAL A 8 -15.60 -17.74 5.66
CA VAL A 8 -16.12 -16.62 6.45
C VAL A 8 -17.58 -16.36 6.12
N LEU A 9 -17.94 -16.31 4.83
CA LEU A 9 -19.33 -16.09 4.42
C LEU A 9 -20.24 -17.26 4.83
N MET A 10 -19.72 -18.47 4.90
CA MET A 10 -20.46 -19.63 5.38
C MET A 10 -20.60 -19.63 6.90
N ASN A 11 -19.50 -19.44 7.66
CA ASN A 11 -19.52 -19.56 9.13
C ASN A 11 -19.93 -18.28 9.87
N SER A 12 -19.64 -17.09 9.34
CA SER A 12 -20.00 -15.82 9.96
C SER A 12 -21.33 -15.26 9.45
N VAL A 13 -21.72 -15.53 8.20
CA VAL A 13 -22.95 -15.00 7.59
C VAL A 13 -24.03 -16.07 7.41
N GLY A 14 -23.69 -17.36 7.40
CA GLY A 14 -24.65 -18.46 7.27
C GLY A 14 -25.17 -18.69 5.84
N LEU A 15 -24.43 -18.23 4.83
CA LEU A 15 -24.79 -18.41 3.42
C LEU A 15 -24.56 -19.85 2.95
N SER A 16 -25.36 -20.29 1.96
CA SER A 16 -25.15 -21.60 1.33
C SER A 16 -23.83 -21.64 0.56
N ASP A 17 -23.22 -22.82 0.51
CA ASP A 17 -21.92 -23.09 -0.12
C ASP A 17 -21.87 -22.62 -1.60
N SER A 18 -22.94 -22.87 -2.36
CA SER A 18 -23.06 -22.41 -3.75
C SER A 18 -23.12 -20.88 -3.88
N MET A 19 -23.84 -20.20 -2.97
CA MET A 19 -23.94 -18.75 -2.97
C MET A 19 -22.61 -18.10 -2.54
N ALA A 20 -21.94 -18.65 -1.52
CA ALA A 20 -20.66 -18.15 -1.03
C ALA A 20 -19.55 -18.24 -2.10
N ARG A 21 -19.52 -19.33 -2.88
CA ARG A 21 -18.61 -19.48 -4.03
C ARG A 21 -18.89 -18.48 -5.14
N LEU A 22 -20.15 -18.32 -5.53
CA LEU A 22 -20.55 -17.36 -6.57
C LEU A 22 -20.16 -15.92 -6.17
N LEU A 23 -20.44 -15.56 -4.93
CA LEU A 23 -20.14 -14.24 -4.37
C LEU A 23 -18.63 -13.98 -4.30
N THR A 24 -17.85 -15.02 -3.97
CA THR A 24 -16.38 -14.96 -4.01
C THR A 24 -15.87 -14.72 -5.43
N ALA A 25 -16.45 -15.38 -6.43
CA ALA A 25 -16.10 -15.17 -7.83
C ALA A 25 -16.45 -13.75 -8.30
N CYS A 26 -17.65 -13.24 -7.97
CA CYS A 26 -18.03 -11.86 -8.26
C CYS A 26 -17.08 -10.86 -7.61
N ASN A 27 -16.71 -11.09 -6.35
CA ASN A 27 -15.78 -10.23 -5.62
C ASN A 27 -14.38 -10.23 -6.25
N ALA A 28 -13.89 -11.37 -6.73
CA ALA A 28 -12.63 -11.46 -7.45
C ALA A 28 -12.65 -10.65 -8.76
N THR A 29 -13.77 -10.69 -9.50
CA THR A 29 -13.94 -9.88 -10.73
C THR A 29 -13.98 -8.39 -10.42
N SER A 30 -14.75 -7.96 -9.41
CA SER A 30 -14.77 -6.56 -8.98
C SER A 30 -13.37 -6.10 -8.55
N TYR A 31 -12.69 -6.92 -7.74
CA TYR A 31 -11.33 -6.66 -7.30
C TYR A 31 -10.35 -6.46 -8.47
N PHE A 32 -10.42 -7.31 -9.49
CA PHE A 32 -9.60 -7.17 -10.70
C PHE A 32 -9.85 -5.85 -11.43
N ILE A 33 -11.11 -5.48 -11.65
CA ILE A 33 -11.48 -4.22 -12.34
C ILE A 33 -10.96 -3.00 -11.57
N PHE A 34 -11.18 -2.96 -10.27
CA PHE A 34 -10.73 -1.84 -9.44
C PHE A 34 -9.20 -1.79 -9.27
N SER A 35 -8.53 -2.94 -9.29
CA SER A 35 -7.06 -2.99 -9.35
C SER A 35 -6.52 -2.38 -10.64
N CYS A 36 -7.16 -2.61 -11.79
CA CYS A 36 -6.76 -1.96 -13.04
C CYS A 36 -7.00 -0.45 -12.99
N ALA A 37 -8.12 -0.01 -12.42
CA ALA A 37 -8.39 1.42 -12.22
C ALA A 37 -7.37 2.08 -11.28
N ALA A 38 -6.91 1.36 -10.24
CA ALA A 38 -5.89 1.82 -9.30
C ALA A 38 -4.60 2.24 -10.00
N ALA A 39 -4.18 1.48 -11.01
CA ALA A 39 -2.97 1.76 -11.78
C ALA A 39 -3.04 3.11 -12.51
N ALA A 40 -4.22 3.56 -12.95
CA ALA A 40 -4.39 4.88 -13.55
C ALA A 40 -4.45 6.01 -12.51
N VAL A 41 -4.85 5.71 -11.27
CA VAL A 41 -5.03 6.67 -10.18
C VAL A 41 -3.72 6.89 -9.39
N VAL A 42 -2.82 5.90 -9.36
CA VAL A 42 -1.53 5.95 -8.64
C VAL A 42 -0.63 7.09 -9.07
N GLU A 43 -0.65 7.42 -10.35
CA GLU A 43 0.18 8.50 -10.89
C GLU A 43 -0.34 9.89 -10.48
N LYS A 44 -1.64 10.03 -10.21
CA LYS A 44 -2.27 11.32 -9.87
C LYS A 44 -2.32 11.60 -8.38
N VAL A 45 -2.61 10.57 -7.57
CA VAL A 45 -2.84 10.72 -6.12
C VAL A 45 -1.55 10.56 -5.31
N GLY A 46 -0.53 9.94 -5.89
CA GLY A 46 0.70 9.60 -5.19
C GLY A 46 0.58 8.30 -4.38
N ARG A 47 1.72 7.82 -3.87
CA ARG A 47 1.82 6.52 -3.19
C ARG A 47 1.30 6.64 -1.76
N ARG A 48 1.67 7.71 -1.04
CA ARG A 48 1.22 7.95 0.34
C ARG A 48 -0.28 8.23 0.39
N GLY A 49 -0.77 9.07 -0.52
CA GLY A 49 -2.20 9.39 -0.64
C GLY A 49 -3.06 8.15 -0.87
N LEU A 50 -2.64 7.25 -1.77
CA LEU A 50 -3.34 6.00 -2.02
C LEU A 50 -3.33 5.03 -0.84
N MET A 51 -2.20 4.90 -0.14
CA MET A 51 -2.13 4.05 1.06
C MET A 51 -3.06 4.55 2.17
N MET A 52 -3.16 5.87 2.36
CA MET A 52 -4.10 6.44 3.35
C MET A 52 -5.57 6.30 2.91
N MET A 53 -5.88 6.54 1.64
CA MET A 53 -7.25 6.40 1.11
C MET A 53 -7.73 4.95 1.20
N SER A 54 -6.90 4.00 0.74
CA SER A 54 -7.20 2.57 0.83
C SER A 54 -7.26 2.09 2.28
N GLY A 55 -6.33 2.50 3.14
CA GLY A 55 -6.32 2.16 4.57
C GLY A 55 -7.56 2.69 5.31
N SER A 56 -7.98 3.92 5.01
CA SER A 56 -9.22 4.49 5.59
C SER A 56 -10.46 3.73 5.11
N GLY A 57 -10.52 3.38 3.82
CA GLY A 57 -11.63 2.58 3.26
C GLY A 57 -11.70 1.17 3.84
N GLN A 58 -10.55 0.56 4.14
CA GLN A 58 -10.47 -0.73 4.81
C GLN A 58 -10.90 -0.63 6.28
N LEU A 59 -10.45 0.39 7.00
CA LEU A 59 -10.83 0.63 8.38
C LEU A 59 -12.35 0.80 8.53
N ILE A 60 -12.96 1.66 7.70
CA ILE A 60 -14.41 1.89 7.71
C ILE A 60 -15.16 0.61 7.38
N SER A 61 -14.73 -0.12 6.34
CA SER A 61 -15.36 -1.37 5.95
C SER A 61 -15.30 -2.42 7.07
N PHE A 62 -14.14 -2.60 7.72
CA PHE A 62 -13.99 -3.55 8.84
C PHE A 62 -14.75 -3.15 10.09
N LEU A 63 -14.81 -1.86 10.39
CA LEU A 63 -15.61 -1.34 11.50
C LEU A 63 -17.10 -1.66 11.29
N VAL A 64 -17.61 -1.38 10.09
CA VAL A 64 -19.02 -1.66 9.76
C VAL A 64 -19.31 -3.16 9.71
N ILE A 65 -18.42 -3.98 9.14
CA ILE A 65 -18.54 -5.45 9.15
C ILE A 65 -18.62 -5.97 10.60
N THR A 66 -17.77 -5.46 11.48
CA THR A 66 -17.74 -5.88 12.90
C THR A 66 -19.07 -5.53 13.60
N ILE A 67 -19.61 -4.33 13.38
CA ILE A 67 -20.89 -3.89 13.94
C ILE A 67 -22.05 -4.73 13.39
N LEU A 68 -22.08 -4.95 12.07
CA LEU A 68 -23.13 -5.73 11.42
C LEU A 68 -23.12 -7.21 11.85
N LEU A 69 -21.94 -7.80 12.03
CA LEU A 69 -21.82 -9.17 12.53
C LEU A 69 -22.23 -9.28 14.01
N ALA A 70 -21.98 -8.26 14.84
CA ALA A 70 -22.49 -8.23 16.21
C ALA A 70 -24.03 -8.14 16.26
N LEU A 71 -24.64 -7.40 15.32
CA LEU A 71 -26.10 -7.31 15.20
C LEU A 71 -26.73 -8.53 14.51
N ALA A 72 -25.95 -9.27 13.72
CA ALA A 72 -26.41 -10.47 13.03
C ALA A 72 -26.79 -11.61 13.99
N GLU A 73 -26.30 -11.60 15.24
CA GLU A 73 -26.77 -12.52 16.29
C GLU A 73 -28.27 -12.35 16.58
N LYS A 74 -28.83 -11.15 16.34
CA LYS A 74 -30.25 -10.86 16.55
C LYS A 74 -31.09 -11.06 15.30
N ASP A 75 -30.58 -10.66 14.13
CA ASP A 75 -31.31 -10.68 12.88
C ASP A 75 -30.42 -11.01 11.67
N LYS A 76 -30.84 -12.00 10.87
CA LYS A 76 -30.09 -12.47 9.70
C LYS A 76 -29.98 -11.43 8.58
N ILE A 77 -30.82 -10.39 8.59
CA ILE A 77 -30.79 -9.31 7.58
C ILE A 77 -29.46 -8.55 7.65
N TYR A 78 -28.90 -8.33 8.85
CA TYR A 78 -27.62 -7.65 9.04
C TYR A 78 -26.44 -8.46 8.51
N ALA A 79 -26.55 -9.79 8.53
CA ALA A 79 -25.55 -10.69 7.96
C ALA A 79 -25.43 -10.49 6.44
N THR A 80 -26.57 -10.39 5.73
CA THR A 80 -26.58 -10.11 4.28
C THR A 80 -26.03 -8.72 3.96
N ALA A 81 -26.30 -7.71 4.80
CA ALA A 81 -25.74 -6.37 4.62
C ALA A 81 -24.20 -6.35 4.73
N SER A 82 -23.62 -7.19 5.61
CA SER A 82 -22.16 -7.27 5.78
C SER A 82 -21.42 -7.67 4.51
N VAL A 83 -22.06 -8.45 3.63
CA VAL A 83 -21.52 -8.86 2.32
C VAL A 83 -21.12 -7.65 1.48
N ALA A 84 -21.99 -6.63 1.38
CA ALA A 84 -21.69 -5.44 0.58
C ALA A 84 -20.43 -4.72 1.07
N PHE A 85 -20.20 -4.70 2.38
CA PHE A 85 -19.00 -4.12 2.97
C PHE A 85 -17.75 -4.97 2.76
N PHE A 86 -17.88 -6.31 2.63
CA PHE A 86 -16.76 -7.15 2.18
C PHE A 86 -16.33 -6.82 0.76
N PHE A 87 -17.26 -6.50 -0.15
CA PHE A 87 -16.91 -6.01 -1.48
C PHE A 87 -16.20 -4.65 -1.42
N LEU A 88 -16.72 -3.70 -0.64
CA LEU A 88 -16.08 -2.39 -0.45
C LEU A 88 -14.66 -2.52 0.11
N PHE A 89 -14.44 -3.43 1.06
CA PHE A 89 -13.11 -3.75 1.57
C PHE A 89 -12.16 -4.21 0.45
N HIS A 90 -12.58 -5.15 -0.40
CA HIS A 90 -11.73 -5.64 -1.49
C HIS A 90 -11.46 -4.55 -2.52
N ILE A 91 -12.45 -3.71 -2.84
CA ILE A 91 -12.28 -2.56 -3.72
C ILE A 91 -11.25 -1.59 -3.13
N ALA A 92 -11.38 -1.21 -1.86
CA ALA A 92 -10.43 -0.35 -1.18
C ALA A 92 -9.02 -0.97 -1.15
N PHE A 93 -8.90 -2.28 -0.93
CA PHE A 93 -7.63 -3.00 -1.00
C PHE A 93 -7.01 -3.00 -2.40
N GLY A 94 -7.83 -3.18 -3.45
CA GLY A 94 -7.36 -3.15 -4.84
C GLY A 94 -6.87 -1.78 -5.28
N MET A 95 -7.45 -0.71 -4.74
CA MET A 95 -7.10 0.66 -5.10
C MET A 95 -5.73 1.14 -4.61
N GLY A 96 -5.12 0.51 -3.60
CA GLY A 96 -3.85 1.02 -3.05
C GLY A 96 -2.94 -0.05 -2.46
N MET A 97 -3.45 -0.85 -1.53
CA MET A 97 -2.64 -1.82 -0.77
C MET A 97 -2.14 -3.02 -1.59
N LEU A 98 -2.65 -3.24 -2.80
CA LEU A 98 -2.17 -4.34 -3.65
C LEU A 98 -0.78 -4.05 -4.25
N GLY A 99 -0.56 -2.87 -4.81
CA GLY A 99 0.65 -2.57 -5.59
C GLY A 99 1.67 -1.75 -4.81
N VAL A 100 1.21 -0.75 -4.05
CA VAL A 100 2.10 0.22 -3.39
C VAL A 100 3.07 -0.44 -2.42
N PRO A 101 2.67 -1.40 -1.54
CA PRO A 101 3.60 -2.03 -0.60
C PRO A 101 4.71 -2.88 -1.23
N TRP A 102 4.58 -3.25 -2.50
CA TRP A 102 5.65 -3.98 -3.23
C TRP A 102 6.67 -3.03 -3.86
N LEU A 103 6.22 -1.86 -4.29
CA LEU A 103 7.08 -0.83 -4.88
C LEU A 103 7.77 0.00 -3.79
N TYR A 104 7.04 0.33 -2.73
CA TYR A 104 7.50 1.23 -1.69
C TYR A 104 8.84 0.83 -1.05
N PRO A 105 9.11 -0.45 -0.67
CA PRO A 105 10.40 -0.87 -0.15
C PRO A 105 11.54 -0.63 -1.14
N THR A 106 11.29 -0.75 -2.44
CA THR A 106 12.34 -0.51 -3.45
C THR A 106 12.63 0.97 -3.69
N GLU A 107 11.62 1.83 -3.46
CA GLU A 107 11.70 3.29 -3.59
C GLU A 107 12.39 3.96 -2.39
N ILE A 108 12.24 3.40 -1.18
CA ILE A 108 12.84 3.97 0.04
C ILE A 108 14.27 3.49 0.33
N ASN A 109 14.68 2.33 -0.20
CA ASN A 109 16.00 1.77 0.08
C ASN A 109 17.06 2.39 -0.85
N SER A 110 18.26 2.63 -0.30
CA SER A 110 19.41 3.08 -1.09
C SER A 110 19.76 2.07 -2.19
N LEU A 111 20.32 2.56 -3.31
CA LEU A 111 20.71 1.77 -4.48
C LEU A 111 21.41 0.43 -4.15
N PRO A 112 22.45 0.39 -3.27
CA PRO A 112 23.14 -0.86 -2.94
C PRO A 112 22.38 -1.78 -1.97
N MET A 113 21.45 -1.24 -1.18
CA MET A 113 20.69 -2.02 -0.18
C MET A 113 19.30 -2.43 -0.67
N ARG A 114 18.84 -1.91 -1.83
CA ARG A 114 17.52 -2.15 -2.39
C ARG A 114 17.12 -3.62 -2.44
N THR A 115 17.98 -4.49 -2.96
CA THR A 115 17.68 -5.93 -3.08
C THR A 115 17.52 -6.59 -1.72
N LYS A 116 18.35 -6.20 -0.73
CA LYS A 116 18.26 -6.73 0.64
C LYS A 116 16.99 -6.25 1.34
N GLY A 117 16.67 -4.95 1.22
CA GLY A 117 15.45 -4.36 1.78
C GLY A 117 14.18 -4.96 1.18
N ALA A 118 14.15 -5.15 -0.13
CA ALA A 118 13.06 -5.84 -0.82
C ALA A 118 12.91 -7.29 -0.35
N ALA A 119 14.01 -8.04 -0.23
CA ALA A 119 13.99 -9.43 0.24
C ALA A 119 13.45 -9.54 1.68
N VAL A 120 13.86 -8.65 2.58
CA VAL A 120 13.35 -8.61 3.97
C VAL A 120 11.86 -8.26 4.00
N SER A 121 11.41 -7.32 3.18
CA SER A 121 9.99 -6.98 3.04
C SER A 121 9.17 -8.19 2.57
N THR A 122 9.62 -8.86 1.51
CA THR A 122 8.96 -10.05 0.98
C THR A 122 8.96 -11.19 2.00
N ALA A 123 10.08 -11.44 2.69
CA ALA A 123 10.14 -12.46 3.75
C ALA A 123 9.15 -12.16 4.88
N THR A 124 9.09 -10.90 5.34
CA THR A 124 8.16 -10.47 6.39
C THR A 124 6.71 -10.62 5.94
N ASN A 125 6.41 -10.31 4.68
CA ASN A 125 5.08 -10.50 4.09
C ASN A 125 4.66 -11.97 4.14
N TRP A 126 5.51 -12.90 3.70
CA TRP A 126 5.20 -14.33 3.68
C TRP A 126 5.08 -14.93 5.07
N ILE A 127 5.97 -14.55 6.00
CA ILE A 127 5.90 -15.00 7.40
C ILE A 127 4.59 -14.53 8.05
N THR A 128 4.22 -13.26 7.82
CA THR A 128 2.98 -12.70 8.36
C THR A 128 1.76 -13.37 7.74
N ASN A 129 1.79 -13.65 6.42
CA ASN A 129 0.73 -14.38 5.74
C ASN A 129 0.55 -15.77 6.34
N PHE A 130 1.64 -16.53 6.52
CA PHE A 130 1.62 -17.84 7.16
C PHE A 130 1.01 -17.77 8.57
N ALA A 131 1.47 -16.85 9.41
CA ALA A 131 0.94 -16.67 10.76
C ALA A 131 -0.58 -16.38 10.75
N ILE A 132 -1.04 -15.52 9.84
CA ILE A 132 -2.46 -15.19 9.70
C ILE A 132 -3.28 -16.41 9.26
N VAL A 133 -2.78 -17.18 8.29
CA VAL A 133 -3.46 -18.38 7.76
C VAL A 133 -3.66 -19.42 8.86
N GLU A 134 -2.67 -19.62 9.73
CA GLU A 134 -2.76 -20.54 10.87
C GLU A 134 -3.67 -20.02 12.00
N ILE A 135 -3.61 -18.73 12.32
CA ILE A 135 -4.40 -18.14 13.43
C ILE A 135 -5.88 -17.96 13.06
N THR A 136 -6.18 -17.65 11.80
CA THR A 136 -7.55 -17.34 11.33
C THR A 136 -8.59 -18.43 11.62
N PRO A 137 -8.39 -19.72 11.29
CA PRO A 137 -9.38 -20.76 11.57
C PRO A 137 -9.62 -20.94 13.08
N ILE A 138 -8.56 -20.90 13.89
CA ILE A 138 -8.65 -21.02 15.36
C ILE A 138 -9.39 -19.81 15.94
N GLY A 139 -9.08 -18.60 15.44
CA GLY A 139 -9.71 -17.36 15.87
C GLY A 139 -11.21 -17.31 15.56
N ILE A 140 -11.62 -17.74 14.35
CA ILE A 140 -13.03 -17.79 13.98
C ILE A 140 -13.79 -18.83 14.82
N GLN A 141 -13.21 -20.00 15.08
CA GLN A 141 -13.86 -21.05 15.87
C GLN A 141 -14.00 -20.70 17.35
N SER A 142 -13.02 -20.01 17.94
CA SER A 142 -13.00 -19.71 19.37
C SER A 142 -13.73 -18.41 19.73
N ILE A 143 -13.62 -17.38 18.90
CA ILE A 143 -13.98 -16.00 19.26
C ILE A 143 -15.13 -15.47 18.37
N GLY A 144 -15.48 -16.17 17.28
CA GLY A 144 -16.61 -15.83 16.41
C GLY A 144 -16.48 -14.44 15.80
N TRP A 145 -17.51 -13.61 15.94
CA TRP A 145 -17.54 -12.26 15.36
C TRP A 145 -16.50 -11.30 15.97
N LYS A 146 -16.06 -11.54 17.20
CA LYS A 146 -15.08 -10.65 17.86
C LYS A 146 -13.69 -10.73 17.21
N PHE A 147 -13.41 -11.76 16.42
CA PHE A 147 -12.17 -11.88 15.65
C PHE A 147 -11.99 -10.70 14.65
N TRP A 148 -13.09 -10.12 14.16
CA TRP A 148 -13.08 -8.97 13.26
C TRP A 148 -12.62 -7.66 13.93
N ILE A 149 -12.72 -7.57 15.26
CA ILE A 149 -12.21 -6.43 16.04
C ILE A 149 -10.69 -6.33 15.91
N VAL A 150 -9.98 -7.47 15.91
CA VAL A 150 -8.51 -7.49 15.78
C VAL A 150 -8.09 -6.84 14.46
N TRP A 151 -8.76 -7.17 13.36
CA TRP A 151 -8.50 -6.56 12.05
C TRP A 151 -8.83 -5.07 12.02
N THR A 152 -9.91 -4.66 12.67
CA THR A 152 -10.30 -3.25 12.78
C THR A 152 -9.23 -2.45 13.53
N VAL A 153 -8.76 -2.97 14.68
CA VAL A 153 -7.70 -2.32 15.48
C VAL A 153 -6.38 -2.25 14.73
N LEU A 154 -5.98 -3.34 14.06
CA LEU A 154 -4.76 -3.33 13.25
C LEU A 154 -4.83 -2.26 12.15
N ASN A 155 -5.94 -2.18 11.40
CA ASN A 155 -6.13 -1.13 10.40
C ASN A 155 -6.09 0.27 11.02
N ALA A 156 -6.66 0.45 12.21
CA ALA A 156 -6.67 1.72 12.92
C ALA A 156 -5.27 2.15 13.39
N VAL A 157 -4.38 1.20 13.69
CA VAL A 157 -2.98 1.46 14.06
C VAL A 157 -2.10 1.69 12.82
N PHE A 158 -2.36 0.98 11.72
CA PHE A 158 -1.59 1.17 10.49
C PHE A 158 -1.82 2.55 9.86
N LEU A 159 -3.03 3.10 9.94
CA LEU A 159 -3.34 4.41 9.37
C LEU A 159 -2.46 5.57 9.90
N PRO A 160 -2.30 5.78 11.22
CA PRO A 160 -1.39 6.79 11.76
C PRO A 160 0.08 6.46 11.50
N VAL A 161 0.47 5.18 11.49
CA VAL A 161 1.84 4.78 11.13
C VAL A 161 2.19 5.26 9.71
N ILE A 162 1.28 5.04 8.75
CA ILE A 162 1.45 5.54 7.38
C ILE A 162 1.45 7.08 7.36
N TYR A 163 0.59 7.72 8.14
CA TYR A 163 0.53 9.18 8.17
C TYR A 163 1.84 9.81 8.70
N PHE A 164 2.41 9.28 9.79
CA PHE A 164 3.55 9.88 10.47
C PHE A 164 4.92 9.42 9.95
N LEU A 165 5.06 8.17 9.48
CA LEU A 165 6.36 7.58 9.18
C LEU A 165 6.65 7.43 7.68
N TYR A 166 5.65 7.50 6.81
CA TYR A 166 5.84 7.20 5.38
C TYR A 166 6.02 8.49 4.57
N PRO A 167 7.22 8.75 3.99
CA PRO A 167 7.39 9.81 2.98
C PRO A 167 6.66 9.49 1.68
N GLU A 168 6.28 10.54 0.96
CA GLU A 168 5.75 10.46 -0.40
C GLU A 168 6.90 10.21 -1.39
N THR A 169 6.81 9.11 -2.13
CA THR A 169 7.82 8.67 -3.10
C THR A 169 7.43 8.96 -4.55
N ALA A 170 6.23 9.49 -4.79
CA ALA A 170 5.79 9.83 -6.14
C ALA A 170 6.68 10.89 -6.80
N ASN A 171 7.01 10.66 -8.09
CA ASN A 171 7.77 11.59 -8.95
C ASN A 171 9.18 11.95 -8.44
N ARG A 172 9.81 11.08 -7.64
CA ARG A 172 11.21 11.22 -7.20
C ARG A 172 12.09 10.19 -7.87
N THR A 173 13.33 10.58 -8.15
CA THR A 173 14.35 9.61 -8.59
C THR A 173 14.86 8.82 -7.39
N LEU A 174 15.54 7.71 -7.66
CA LEU A 174 16.11 6.87 -6.61
C LEU A 174 17.29 7.58 -5.91
N GLU A 175 17.96 8.45 -6.66
CA GLU A 175 19.06 9.30 -6.24
C GLU A 175 18.56 10.43 -5.32
N ASP A 176 17.41 11.03 -5.62
CA ASP A 176 16.77 12.05 -4.76
C ASP A 176 16.41 11.45 -3.39
N MET A 177 15.90 10.21 -3.36
CA MET A 177 15.58 9.52 -2.11
C MET A 177 16.83 9.19 -1.29
N ASP A 178 17.91 8.76 -1.93
CA ASP A 178 19.20 8.50 -1.27
C ASP A 178 19.82 9.80 -0.72
N ALA A 179 19.69 10.92 -1.45
CA ALA A 179 20.08 12.24 -0.98
C ALA A 179 19.24 12.73 0.21
N TYR A 180 17.91 12.52 0.17
CA TYR A 180 17.01 12.82 1.28
C TYR A 180 17.37 12.05 2.55
N TYR A 181 17.66 10.75 2.48
CA TYR A 181 18.07 10.00 3.69
C TYR A 181 19.48 10.38 4.17
N ARG A 182 20.38 10.81 3.27
CA ARG A 182 21.71 11.33 3.65
C ARG A 182 21.65 12.64 4.45
N SER A 183 20.61 13.45 4.30
CA SER A 183 20.45 14.70 5.06
C SER A 183 19.95 14.50 6.50
N ASN A 184 19.83 13.25 6.99
CA ASN A 184 19.31 12.87 8.30
C ASN A 184 17.94 13.50 8.64
N PRO A 185 16.90 13.19 7.84
CA PRO A 185 15.58 13.73 8.06
C PRO A 185 14.97 13.20 9.38
N PRO A 186 14.06 13.96 10.00
CA PRO A 186 13.37 13.50 11.20
C PRO A 186 12.56 12.22 10.92
N LEU A 187 12.52 11.32 11.90
CA LEU A 187 11.75 10.06 11.81
C LEU A 187 10.25 10.32 11.59
N ILE A 188 9.75 11.47 12.06
CA ILE A 188 8.37 11.90 11.86
C ILE A 188 8.31 12.77 10.60
N VAL A 189 7.80 12.19 9.53
CA VAL A 189 7.65 12.80 8.20
C VAL A 189 6.57 13.87 8.18
N ALA A 190 5.60 13.82 9.11
CA ALA A 190 4.45 14.73 9.14
C ALA A 190 4.80 16.22 9.27
N GLY A 191 6.02 16.56 9.70
CA GLY A 191 6.51 17.93 9.82
C GLY A 191 7.28 18.46 8.60
N ASP A 192 7.61 17.61 7.62
CA ASP A 192 8.43 17.98 6.48
C ASP A 192 7.59 18.12 5.18
N PRO A 193 7.31 19.35 4.73
CA PRO A 193 6.54 19.58 3.50
C PRO A 193 7.25 19.02 2.26
N ASP A 194 8.58 18.95 2.26
CA ASP A 194 9.37 18.37 1.17
C ASP A 194 9.36 16.86 1.18
N ALA A 195 8.93 16.20 2.26
CA ALA A 195 8.75 14.75 2.34
C ALA A 195 7.30 14.30 2.05
N ILE A 196 6.35 15.24 2.11
CA ILE A 196 4.91 14.99 1.91
C ILE A 196 4.45 15.36 0.49
N CYS A 197 5.19 16.24 -0.20
CA CYS A 197 4.82 16.71 -1.54
C CYS A 197 4.89 15.59 -2.60
N THR A 198 3.81 15.46 -3.38
CA THR A 198 3.68 14.56 -4.54
C THR A 198 4.42 15.09 -5.78
N LYS A 199 4.73 16.39 -5.81
CA LYS A 199 5.58 16.99 -6.85
C LYS A 199 7.03 16.90 -6.41
N ARG A 200 7.92 16.67 -7.39
CA ARG A 200 9.36 16.70 -7.16
C ARG A 200 9.76 18.07 -6.59
N PRO A 201 10.41 18.13 -5.40
CA PRO A 201 10.85 19.40 -4.82
C PRO A 201 11.84 20.12 -5.74
N ALA A 202 11.71 21.45 -5.86
CA ALA A 202 12.50 22.23 -6.81
C ALA A 202 14.02 22.12 -6.59
N GLN A 203 14.44 21.92 -5.33
CA GLN A 203 15.85 21.70 -4.96
C GLN A 203 16.51 20.53 -5.73
N TYR A 204 15.78 19.44 -5.98
CA TYR A 204 16.31 18.29 -6.72
C TYR A 204 16.36 18.56 -8.23
N ILE A 205 15.41 19.35 -8.75
CA ILE A 205 15.40 19.77 -10.15
C ILE A 205 16.60 20.68 -10.44
N TYR A 206 16.85 21.67 -9.58
CA TYR A 206 17.99 22.58 -9.75
C TYR A 206 19.33 21.85 -9.62
N HIS A 207 19.45 20.88 -8.71
CA HIS A 207 20.68 20.07 -8.57
C HIS A 207 20.96 19.23 -9.82
N GLU A 208 19.93 18.62 -10.41
CA GLU A 208 20.09 17.86 -11.65
C GLU A 208 20.42 18.77 -12.84
N ASP A 209 19.78 19.94 -12.94
CA ASP A 209 20.10 20.94 -13.96
C ASP A 209 21.56 21.41 -13.83
N GLU A 210 22.06 21.62 -12.62
CA GLU A 210 23.47 21.96 -12.36
C GLU A 210 24.43 20.83 -12.78
N GLU A 211 24.09 19.57 -12.51
CA GLU A 211 24.88 18.41 -12.94
C GLU A 211 24.90 18.27 -14.47
N ILE A 212 23.75 18.44 -15.13
CA ILE A 212 23.66 18.43 -16.60
C ILE A 212 24.52 19.55 -17.19
N GLN A 213 24.43 20.77 -16.66
CA GLN A 213 25.24 21.90 -17.11
C GLN A 213 26.74 21.66 -16.89
N ARG A 214 27.13 21.04 -15.77
CA ARG A 214 28.52 20.65 -15.51
C ARG A 214 29.00 19.59 -16.51
N ASN A 215 28.22 18.56 -16.75
CA ASN A 215 28.57 17.48 -17.68
C ASN A 215 28.68 17.97 -19.13
N VAL A 216 27.76 18.87 -19.54
CA VAL A 216 27.82 19.54 -20.85
C VAL A 216 29.08 20.38 -20.97
N LYS A 217 29.44 21.18 -19.95
CA LYS A 217 30.69 21.96 -19.97
C LYS A 217 31.93 21.09 -20.09
N VAL A 218 31.99 19.98 -19.34
CA VAL A 218 33.10 19.02 -19.42
C VAL A 218 33.20 18.40 -20.81
N ALA A 219 32.08 17.97 -21.39
CA ALA A 219 32.04 17.40 -22.73
C ALA A 219 32.49 18.40 -23.81
N VAL A 220 32.08 19.67 -23.70
CA VAL A 220 32.50 20.74 -24.63
C VAL A 220 34.00 21.04 -24.48
N SER A 221 34.52 21.12 -23.26
CA SER A 221 35.96 21.33 -23.02
C SER A 221 36.82 20.15 -23.49
N GLY A 222 36.33 18.92 -23.36
CA GLY A 222 37.01 17.72 -23.84
C GLY A 222 37.08 17.65 -25.36
N ASN A 223 36.01 18.07 -26.06
CA ASN A 223 36.02 18.17 -27.52
C ASN A 223 36.93 19.29 -28.04
N ALA A 224 37.01 20.43 -27.33
CA ALA A 224 37.91 21.53 -27.68
C ALA A 224 39.39 21.11 -27.55
N GLY A 225 39.74 20.40 -26.48
CA GLY A 225 41.11 19.87 -26.29
C GLY A 225 41.49 18.78 -27.30
N TYR A 226 40.53 18.01 -27.82
CA TYR A 226 40.81 17.02 -28.88
C TYR A 226 41.05 17.68 -30.24
N ALA A 227 40.41 18.81 -30.53
CA ALA A 227 40.63 19.56 -31.78
C ALA A 227 42.00 20.26 -31.82
N GLU A 228 42.51 20.75 -30.68
CA GLU A 228 43.82 21.42 -30.57
C GLU A 228 45.03 20.48 -30.67
N HIS A 229 44.83 19.17 -30.55
CA HIS A 229 45.90 18.16 -30.63
C HIS A 229 45.99 17.44 -31.99
N VAL A 230 45.14 17.81 -32.95
CA VAL A 230 45.06 17.17 -34.28
C VAL A 230 45.60 18.08 -35.40
N ASP A 231 46.02 19.31 -35.08
CA ASP A 231 46.76 20.24 -35.96
C ASP A 231 48.27 20.24 -35.63
#